data_AF-A0A378N621-F1
#
_entry.id   AF-A0A378N621-F1
#
_cell.length_a   1.000
_cell.length_b   1.000
_cell.length_c   1.000
_cell.angle_alpha   90.00
_cell.angle_beta   90.00
_cell.angle_gamma   90.00
#
_symmetry.space_group_name_H-M   'P 1'
#
loop_
_entity.id
_entity.type
_entity.pdbx_description
1 polymer ?
#
loop_
_entity_poly.entity_id
_entity_poly.type
_entity_poly.pdbx_seq_one_letter_code
_entity_poly.pdbx_strand_id
1 'polypeptide(L)' 'MTTTYFHLMAKPSSFHCNIQCEYCFYLSKEQTIPPEKSQFMNDETLQNYIRHYIEANQSQRVDFVWQGASRPCWA' A
#
# COMPACT_ATOMS: atom_id res chain seq x y z
N MET A 1 19.17 18.62 14.15
CA MET A 1 18.20 18.02 13.21
C MET A 1 17.95 16.61 13.70
N THR A 2 16.73 16.27 14.11
CA THR A 2 16.40 14.91 14.57
C THR A 2 16.27 13.99 13.38
N THR A 3 16.98 12.87 13.43
CA THR A 3 16.91 11.84 12.38
C THR A 3 15.62 11.04 12.56
N THR A 4 14.70 11.21 11.62
CA THR A 4 13.42 10.49 11.65
C THR A 4 13.59 9.15 10.98
N TYR A 5 13.55 8.09 11.78
CA TYR A 5 13.49 6.71 11.29
C TYR A 5 12.06 6.22 11.46
N PHE A 6 11.41 5.92 10.35
CA PHE A 6 10.06 5.37 10.35
C PHE A 6 9.92 4.41 9.18
N HIS A 7 8.94 3.52 9.29
CA HIS A 7 8.72 2.51 8.30
C HIS A 7 7.25 2.50 7.90
N LEU A 8 6.98 2.63 6.60
CA LEU A 8 5.63 2.63 6.05
C LEU A 8 5.30 1.30 5.38
N MET A 9 4.03 0.95 5.44
CA MET A 9 3.48 -0.21 4.76
C MET A 9 2.36 0.26 3.84
N ALA A 10 2.60 0.18 2.54
CA ALA A 10 1.63 0.59 1.53
C ALA A 10 0.68 -0.57 1.19
N LYS A 11 -0.56 -0.24 0.83
CA LYS A 11 -1.55 -1.19 0.28
C LYS A 11 -2.02 -0.76 -1.09
N PRO A 12 -1.25 -1.03 -2.17
CA PRO A 12 -1.56 -0.54 -3.51
C PRO A 12 -2.90 -1.03 -4.07
N SER A 13 -3.35 -2.21 -3.63
CA SER A 13 -4.63 -2.81 -4.03
C SER A 13 -5.73 -2.64 -2.97
N SER A 14 -5.55 -1.75 -2.00
CA SER A 14 -6.51 -1.58 -0.89
C SER A 14 -6.77 -2.92 -0.17
N PHE A 15 -8.03 -3.35 -0.04
CA PHE A 15 -8.42 -4.65 0.51
C PHE A 15 -8.65 -5.73 -0.57
N HIS A 16 -8.50 -5.39 -1.85
CA HIS A 16 -8.77 -6.30 -2.96
C HIS A 16 -7.82 -7.50 -2.91
N CYS A 17 -8.38 -8.69 -3.09
CA CYS A 17 -7.65 -9.95 -3.05
C CYS A 17 -8.28 -10.94 -4.03
N ASN A 18 -7.45 -11.71 -4.72
CA ASN A 18 -7.90 -12.77 -5.63
C ASN A 18 -8.25 -14.08 -4.91
N ILE A 19 -7.98 -14.18 -3.61
CA ILE A 19 -8.29 -15.34 -2.76
C ILE A 19 -9.32 -14.94 -1.71
N GLN A 20 -10.38 -15.74 -1.60
CA GLN A 20 -11.44 -15.55 -0.61
C GLN A 20 -11.22 -16.43 0.62
N CYS A 21 -10.17 -16.16 1.40
CA CYS A 21 -9.90 -16.95 2.60
C CYS A 21 -11.00 -16.74 3.64
N GLU A 22 -11.52 -17.83 4.22
CA GLU A 22 -12.61 -17.81 5.21
C GLU A 22 -12.26 -16.99 6.46
N TYR A 23 -10.98 -16.94 6.83
CA TYR A 23 -10.47 -16.20 7.99
C TYR A 23 -9.96 -14.79 7.65
N CYS A 24 -10.07 -14.32 6.41
CA CYS A 24 -9.55 -13.01 6.01
C CYS A 24 -10.56 -11.89 6.29
N PHE A 25 -10.33 -11.16 7.38
CA PHE A 25 -11.17 -10.03 7.75
C PHE A 25 -11.01 -8.79 6.84
N TYR A 26 -10.04 -8.75 5.93
CA TYR A 26 -9.89 -7.60 5.02
C TYR A 26 -10.96 -7.57 3.92
N LEU A 27 -11.47 -8.73 3.51
CA LEU A 27 -12.48 -8.83 2.45
C LEU A 27 -13.83 -8.22 2.86
N SER A 28 -14.18 -8.26 4.15
CA SER A 28 -15.42 -7.66 4.65
C SER A 28 -15.45 -6.13 4.55
N LYS A 29 -14.31 -5.49 4.24
CA LYS A 29 -14.22 -4.05 4.04
C LYS A 29 -15.00 -3.55 2.83
N GLU A 30 -15.29 -4.42 1.86
CA GLU A 30 -16.13 -4.10 0.70
C GLU A 30 -17.50 -3.52 1.10
N GLN A 31 -18.06 -3.96 2.23
CA GLN A 31 -19.36 -3.49 2.72
C GLN A 31 -19.30 -2.13 3.43
N THR A 32 -18.09 -1.66 3.78
CA THR A 32 -17.90 -0.50 4.67
C THR A 32 -17.13 0.64 4.02
N ILE A 33 -16.30 0.35 3.02
CA ILE A 33 -15.48 1.34 2.33
C ILE A 33 -16.12 1.61 0.97
N PRO A 34 -16.50 2.86 0.68
CA PRO A 34 -17.03 3.22 -0.63
C PRO A 34 -16.05 2.92 -1.76
N PRO A 35 -16.53 2.55 -2.96
CA PRO A 35 -15.69 2.24 -4.12
C PRO A 35 -14.65 3.32 -4.42
N GLU A 36 -15.02 4.60 -4.33
CA GLU A 36 -14.12 5.74 -4.58
C GLU A 36 -12.94 5.82 -3.59
N LYS A 37 -13.07 5.21 -2.40
CA LYS A 37 -12.00 5.14 -1.38
C LYS A 37 -11.25 3.81 -1.37
N SER A 38 -11.61 2.89 -2.27
CA SER A 38 -11.01 1.56 -2.39
C SER A 38 -10.29 1.36 -3.74
N GLN A 39 -10.01 2.44 -4.45
CA GLN A 39 -9.32 2.40 -5.73
C GLN A 39 -7.89 1.88 -5.57
N PHE A 40 -7.37 1.31 -6.66
CA PHE A 40 -5.97 0.97 -6.76
C PHE A 40 -5.12 2.23 -6.77
N MET A 41 -3.93 2.14 -6.18
CA MET A 41 -2.92 3.17 -6.30
C MET A 41 -2.52 3.30 -7.78
N ASN A 42 -2.72 4.49 -8.35
CA ASN A 42 -2.29 4.79 -9.72
C ASN A 42 -0.78 5.10 -9.78
N ASP A 43 -0.22 5.12 -10.98
CA ASP A 43 1.23 5.32 -11.19
C ASP A 43 1.73 6.66 -10.65
N GLU A 44 0.94 7.73 -10.77
CA GLU A 44 1.30 9.04 -10.24
C GLU A 44 1.43 8.99 -8.71
N THR A 45 0.48 8.34 -8.04
CA THR A 45 0.51 8.15 -6.59
C THR A 45 1.67 7.27 -6.17
N LEU A 46 1.97 6.21 -6.92
CA LEU A 46 3.11 5.33 -6.67
C LEU A 46 4.45 6.09 -6.77
N GLN A 47 4.62 6.88 -7.83
CA GLN A 47 5.82 7.72 -8.01
C GLN A 47 5.95 8.74 -6.88
N ASN A 48 4.86 9.40 -6.50
CA ASN A 48 4.84 10.35 -5.40
C ASN A 48 5.15 9.69 -4.05
N TYR A 49 4.59 8.51 -3.81
CA TYR A 49 4.86 7.72 -2.61
C TYR A 49 6.35 7.35 -2.50
N ILE A 50 6.96 6.81 -3.56
CA ILE A 50 8.37 6.44 -3.57
C ILE A 50 9.26 7.65 -3.31
N ARG A 51 9.02 8.76 -4.03
CA ARG A 51 9.82 9.98 -3.89
C ARG A 51 9.76 10.54 -2.47
N HIS A 52 8.56 10.77 -1.96
CA HIS A 52 8.38 11.36 -0.63
C HIS A 52 8.89 10.43 0.48
N TYR A 53 8.75 9.11 0.32
CA TYR A 53 9.24 8.17 1.31
C TYR A 53 10.77 8.14 1.38
N ILE A 54 11.46 8.24 0.24
CA ILE A 54 12.91 8.38 0.20
C ILE A 54 13.36 9.72 0.78
N GLU A 55 12.74 10.83 0.37
CA GLU A 55 13.09 12.17 0.86
C GLU A 55 12.87 12.35 2.37
N ALA A 56 11.84 11.73 2.92
CA ALA A 56 11.53 11.80 4.34
C ALA A 56 12.41 10.87 5.20
N ASN A 57 12.99 9.81 4.62
CA ASN A 57 13.90 8.91 5.32
C ASN A 57 15.34 9.42 5.25
N GLN A 58 15.95 9.66 6.41
CA GLN A 58 17.35 10.11 6.50
C GLN A 58 18.37 8.95 6.53
N SER A 59 17.94 7.75 6.13
CA SER A 59 18.76 6.52 6.12
C SER A 59 19.40 6.28 4.75
N GLN A 60 20.58 5.68 4.71
CA GLN A 60 21.21 5.21 3.46
C GLN A 60 20.44 4.06 2.81
N ARG A 61 19.56 3.40 3.56
CA ARG A 61 18.70 2.32 3.10
C ARG A 61 17.26 2.61 3.48
N VAL A 62 16.38 2.52 2.49
CA VAL A 62 14.94 2.69 2.64
C VAL A 62 14.27 1.37 2.27
N ASP A 63 13.65 0.71 3.25
CA ASP A 63 12.92 -0.53 3.01
C ASP A 63 11.45 -0.22 2.71
N PHE A 64 10.95 -0.78 1.61
CA PHE A 64 9.56 -0.69 1.18
C PHE A 64 8.84 -1.98 1.53
N VAL A 65 7.74 -1.87 2.28
CA VAL A 65 6.85 -3.00 2.53
C VAL A 65 5.50 -2.74 1.91
N TRP A 66 5.08 -3.72 1.12
CA TRP A 66 3.80 -3.73 0.43
C TRP A 66 2.93 -4.82 1.05
N GLN A 67 1.69 -4.48 1.34
CA GLN A 67 0.67 -5.42 1.79
C GLN A 67 -0.57 -5.32 0.90
N GLY A 68 -1.50 -6.26 1.09
CA GLY A 68 -2.61 -6.46 0.17
C GLY A 68 -2.26 -7.52 -0.85
N ALA A 69 -3.28 -8.17 -1.39
CA ALA A 69 -3.10 -9.24 -2.34
C ALA A 69 -3.19 -8.71 -3.76
N SER A 70 -2.44 -9.34 -4.66
CA SER A 70 -2.45 -9.04 -6.07
C SER A 70 -3.70 -9.63 -6.73
N ARG A 71 -4.52 -8.82 -7.42
CA ARG A 71 -4.81 -9.23 -8.80
C ARG A 71 -3.48 -9.06 -9.55
N PRO A 72 -3.05 -10.01 -10.37
CA PRO A 72 -1.71 -9.96 -10.96
C PRO A 72 -1.59 -8.69 -11.78
N CYS A 73 -0.78 -7.74 -11.30
CA CYS A 73 -0.32 -6.57 -12.05
C CYS A 73 1.22 -6.57 -12.00
N TRP A 74 1.80 -7.65 -12.53
CA TRP A 74 3.10 -7.68 -13.20
C TRP A 74 2.95 -8.55 -14.48
N ALA A 75 1.97 -8.21 -15.32
CA ALA A 75 1.93 -8.64 -16.71
C ALA A 75 1.92 -7.38 -17.57
#